data_AF-A0A7J9E8N2-F1
#
_entry.id   AF-A0A7J9E8N2-F1
#
_cell.length_a   1.000
_cell.length_b   1.000
_cell.length_c   1.000
_cell.angle_alpha   90.00
_cell.angle_beta   90.00
_cell.angle_gamma   90.00
#
_symmetry.space_group_name_H-M   'P 1'
#
loop_
_entity.id
_entity.type
_entity.pdbx_description
1 polymer ?
#
loop_
_entity_poly.entity_id
_entity_poly.type
_entity_poly.pdbx_seq_one_letter_code
_entity_poly.pdbx_strand_id
1 'polypeptide(L)'
;MQKQDEKVTVKLENAAIERSKAVDSAVLGKYNLWRRENENVNSDSTVRLMRDQIIMSKVYVSIAKSKNKLDLQQELQIRLKEIQQALGESTADSGLPHSASEKIKEMGKVLSKAREQLFDCKLVTGKLRAMLQTSEEQVRRLKKQSMFLSQLAAKTIPYSIHCLSLRLTIQYYLLPQEKRKFPRSENLENPNLYHYALFSDNVLAASVVVNSTIMNAKVI
;
A
#
# COMPACT_ATOMS: atom_id res chain seq x y z
N MET A 1 -12.76 -5.66 42.13
CA MET A 1 -12.44 -6.41 40.90
C MET A 1 -12.51 -5.54 39.64
N GLN A 2 -13.55 -4.74 39.40
CA GLN A 2 -13.70 -3.92 38.17
C GLN A 2 -12.53 -2.97 37.80
N LYS A 3 -11.92 -2.27 38.76
CA LYS A 3 -10.79 -1.34 38.48
C LYS A 3 -9.52 -2.06 38.00
N GLN A 4 -9.35 -3.33 38.36
CA GLN A 4 -8.19 -4.11 37.95
C GLN A 4 -8.35 -4.59 36.51
N ASP A 5 -9.58 -4.98 36.13
CA ASP A 5 -9.91 -5.41 34.77
C ASP A 5 -9.79 -4.26 33.77
N GLU A 6 -10.23 -3.06 34.13
CA GLU A 6 -10.11 -1.86 33.29
C GLU A 6 -8.63 -1.44 33.07
N LYS A 7 -7.78 -1.69 34.07
CA LYS A 7 -6.34 -1.45 33.95
C LYS A 7 -5.65 -2.50 33.08
N VAL A 8 -6.16 -3.73 33.08
CA VAL A 8 -5.65 -4.83 32.25
C VAL A 8 -6.08 -4.66 30.80
N THR A 9 -7.32 -4.23 30.55
CA THR A 9 -7.80 -3.91 29.19
C THR A 9 -7.03 -2.75 28.59
N VAL A 10 -6.79 -1.66 29.32
CA VAL A 10 -5.97 -0.53 28.86
C VAL A 10 -4.53 -0.96 28.56
N LYS A 11 -3.94 -1.85 29.35
CA LYS A 11 -2.61 -2.40 29.08
C LYS A 11 -2.58 -3.26 27.82
N LEU A 12 -3.59 -4.09 27.60
CA LEU A 12 -3.71 -4.92 26.40
C LEU A 12 -3.94 -4.07 25.15
N GLU A 13 -4.75 -3.00 25.23
CA GLU A 13 -4.92 -2.03 24.15
C GLU A 13 -3.60 -1.33 23.82
N ASN A 14 -2.87 -0.82 24.83
CA ASN A 14 -1.59 -0.16 24.61
C ASN A 14 -0.55 -1.11 23.99
N ALA A 15 -0.51 -2.37 24.43
CA ALA A 15 0.38 -3.38 23.83
C ALA A 15 -0.02 -3.75 22.39
N ALA A 16 -1.32 -3.77 22.08
CA ALA A 16 -1.81 -3.98 20.72
C ALA A 16 -1.48 -2.80 19.80
N ILE A 17 -1.58 -1.56 20.29
CA ILE A 17 -1.19 -0.33 19.58
C ILE A 17 0.31 -0.35 19.26
N GLU A 18 1.17 -0.67 20.23
CA GLU A 18 2.62 -0.75 20.00
C GLU A 18 2.99 -1.84 18.98
N ARG A 19 2.34 -3.01 19.03
CA ARG A 19 2.51 -4.03 17.98
C ARG A 19 2.06 -3.54 16.60
N SER A 20 1.00 -2.74 16.52
CA SER A 20 0.53 -2.18 15.25
C SER A 20 1.49 -1.14 14.68
N LYS A 21 2.32 -0.50 15.51
CA LYS A 21 3.38 0.43 15.04
C LYS A 21 4.52 -0.30 14.35
N ALA A 22 4.83 -1.53 14.78
CA ALA A 22 5.91 -2.36 14.22
C ALA A 22 5.52 -3.10 12.93
N VAL A 23 4.22 -3.18 12.60
CA VAL A 23 3.77 -3.74 11.31
C VAL A 23 3.86 -2.65 10.25
N ASP A 24 4.97 -2.65 9.50
CA ASP A 24 5.16 -1.82 8.31
C ASP A 24 4.14 -2.19 7.22
N SER A 25 2.93 -1.65 7.33
CA SER A 25 2.01 -1.50 6.21
C SER A 25 2.53 -0.37 5.32
N ALA A 26 3.62 -0.65 4.60
CA ALA A 26 4.28 0.28 3.69
C ALA A 26 3.40 0.71 2.49
N VAL A 27 2.15 0.24 2.40
CA VAL A 27 1.23 0.55 1.30
C VAL A 27 0.25 1.69 1.64
N LEU A 28 0.07 2.04 2.92
CA LEU A 28 -0.84 3.10 3.37
C LEU A 28 -0.15 4.02 4.39
N GLY A 29 1.04 4.51 4.04
CA GLY A 29 1.92 5.24 4.95
C GLY A 29 1.37 6.50 5.63
N LYS A 30 0.15 6.98 5.32
CA LYS A 30 -0.42 8.18 5.98
C LYS A 30 -1.94 8.17 6.24
N TYR A 31 -2.66 7.09 5.91
CA TYR A 31 -4.13 7.02 6.10
C TYR A 31 -4.56 5.69 6.73
N ASN A 32 -4.18 5.47 7.99
CA ASN A 32 -4.78 4.41 8.79
C ASN A 32 -5.70 5.07 9.83
N LEU A 33 -7.00 4.81 9.69
CA LEU A 33 -8.10 5.28 10.56
C LEU A 33 -7.86 5.03 12.07
N TRP A 34 -6.92 4.14 12.40
CA TRP A 34 -6.65 3.65 13.76
C TRP A 34 -5.36 4.19 14.39
N ARG A 35 -4.59 5.05 13.70
CA ARG A 35 -3.39 5.68 14.28
C ARG A 35 -3.79 7.01 14.94
N ARG A 36 -4.00 6.99 16.26
CA ARG A 36 -4.39 8.15 17.10
C ARG A 36 -3.25 9.16 17.36
N GLU A 37 -2.13 9.07 16.67
CA GLU A 37 -0.99 9.97 16.86
C GLU A 37 -0.86 10.91 15.65
N ASN A 38 -1.67 11.98 15.67
CA ASN A 38 -1.25 13.30 15.21
C ASN A 38 -2.23 14.37 15.76
N GLU A 39 -2.18 14.57 17.08
CA GLU A 39 -2.71 15.78 17.72
C GLU A 39 -1.77 16.97 17.47
N ASN A 40 -1.55 17.32 16.21
CA ASN A 40 -1.04 18.63 15.83
C ASN A 40 -2.03 19.21 14.84
N VAL A 41 -3.14 19.73 15.38
CA VAL A 41 -4.39 20.06 14.67
C VAL A 41 -4.20 21.07 13.53
N ASN A 42 -3.03 21.72 13.39
CA ASN A 42 -2.77 22.75 12.39
C ASN A 42 -1.39 22.74 11.72
N SER A 43 -0.58 21.67 11.83
CA SER A 43 0.74 21.67 11.17
C SER A 43 0.71 21.60 9.64
N ASP A 44 -0.46 21.35 9.04
CA ASP A 44 -0.66 21.21 7.60
C ASP A 44 -1.75 22.16 7.04
N SER A 45 -2.13 23.19 7.80
CA SER A 45 -3.21 24.11 7.43
C SER A 45 -2.99 24.78 6.07
N THR A 46 -1.75 25.20 5.79
CA THR A 46 -1.35 25.84 4.54
C THR A 46 -1.29 24.84 3.41
N VAL A 47 -0.75 23.64 3.67
CA VAL A 47 -0.76 22.50 2.73
C VAL A 47 -2.18 22.13 2.33
N ARG A 48 -3.12 22.08 3.27
CA ARG A 48 -4.55 21.81 3.00
C ARG A 48 -5.18 22.89 2.14
N LEU A 49 -4.94 24.17 2.46
CA LEU A 49 -5.40 25.28 1.63
C LEU A 49 -4.89 25.19 0.19
N MET A 50 -3.60 24.88 -0.01
CA MET A 50 -3.03 24.68 -1.35
C MET A 50 -3.72 23.53 -2.10
N ARG A 51 -3.99 22.41 -1.41
CA ARG A 51 -4.71 21.27 -2.00
C ARG A 51 -6.14 21.65 -2.41
N ASP A 52 -6.85 22.40 -1.57
CA ASP A 52 -8.20 22.86 -1.87
C ASP A 52 -8.20 23.81 -3.09
N GLN A 53 -7.25 24.74 -3.15
CA GLN A 53 -7.06 25.61 -4.31
C GLN A 53 -6.74 24.83 -5.59
N ILE A 54 -5.90 23.78 -5.51
CA ILE A 54 -5.60 22.90 -6.64
C ILE A 54 -6.86 22.17 -7.13
N ILE A 55 -7.67 21.64 -6.21
CA ILE A 55 -8.92 20.94 -6.55
C ILE A 55 -9.89 21.92 -7.23
N MET A 56 -10.11 23.09 -6.63
CA MET A 56 -11.01 24.10 -7.19
C MET A 56 -10.50 24.64 -8.52
N SER A 57 -9.20 24.81 -8.68
CA SER A 57 -8.60 25.22 -9.95
C SER A 57 -8.87 24.19 -11.05
N LYS A 58 -8.75 22.88 -10.76
CA LYS A 58 -9.07 21.82 -11.74
C LYS A 58 -10.55 21.85 -12.13
N VAL A 59 -11.44 22.10 -11.17
CA VAL A 59 -12.88 22.27 -11.44
C VAL A 59 -13.11 23.44 -12.39
N TYR A 60 -12.58 24.63 -12.07
CA TYR A 60 -12.78 25.82 -12.89
C TYR A 60 -12.10 25.72 -14.26
N VAL A 61 -10.95 25.04 -14.40
CA VAL A 61 -10.36 24.75 -15.71
C VAL A 61 -11.31 23.93 -16.58
N SER A 62 -11.94 22.90 -16.01
CA SER A 62 -12.93 22.09 -16.74
C SER A 62 -14.14 22.91 -17.15
N ILE A 63 -14.65 23.75 -16.26
CA ILE A 63 -15.82 24.61 -16.52
C ILE A 63 -15.49 25.69 -17.55
N ALA A 64 -14.33 26.35 -17.44
CA ALA A 64 -13.86 27.38 -18.37
C ALA A 64 -13.73 26.80 -19.79
N LYS A 65 -13.17 25.59 -19.92
CA LYS A 65 -13.11 24.85 -21.19
C LYS A 65 -14.49 24.60 -21.77
N SER A 66 -15.45 24.13 -20.96
CA SER A 66 -16.83 23.89 -21.43
C SER A 66 -17.60 25.16 -21.80
N LYS A 67 -17.26 26.32 -21.20
CA LYS A 67 -17.87 27.63 -21.49
C LYS A 67 -17.08 28.46 -22.51
N ASN A 68 -16.07 27.87 -23.16
CA ASN A 68 -15.19 28.51 -24.14
C ASN A 68 -14.48 29.78 -23.64
N LYS A 69 -14.17 29.86 -22.33
CA LYS A 69 -13.39 30.96 -21.73
C LYS A 69 -11.90 30.60 -21.72
N LEU A 70 -11.27 30.64 -22.89
CA LEU A 70 -9.89 30.16 -23.10
C LEU A 70 -8.84 30.97 -22.31
N ASP A 71 -8.97 32.29 -22.25
CA ASP A 71 -8.03 33.15 -21.50
C ASP A 71 -7.99 32.78 -20.02
N LEU A 72 -9.18 32.64 -19.41
CA LEU A 72 -9.32 32.26 -18.00
C LEU A 72 -8.86 30.81 -17.76
N GLN A 73 -9.12 29.92 -18.71
CA GLN A 73 -8.61 28.55 -18.65
C GLN A 73 -7.08 28.52 -18.62
N GLN A 74 -6.43 29.29 -19.49
CA GLN A 74 -4.97 29.36 -19.57
C GLN A 74 -4.37 29.98 -18.30
N GLU A 75 -4.97 31.08 -17.81
CA GLU A 75 -4.56 31.73 -16.55
C GLU A 75 -4.64 30.75 -15.37
N LEU A 76 -5.75 30.00 -15.24
CA LEU A 76 -5.91 28.97 -14.22
C LEU A 76 -4.87 27.84 -14.36
N GLN A 77 -4.57 27.38 -15.58
CA GLN A 77 -3.58 26.33 -15.80
C GLN A 77 -2.16 26.77 -15.43
N ILE A 78 -1.80 28.02 -15.72
CA ILE A 78 -0.50 28.59 -15.34
C ILE A 78 -0.39 28.61 -13.81
N ARG A 79 -1.37 29.21 -13.12
CA ARG A 79 -1.35 29.27 -11.65
C ARG A 79 -1.40 27.87 -11.03
N LEU A 80 -2.13 26.94 -11.63
CA LEU A 80 -2.22 25.55 -11.17
C LEU A 80 -0.85 24.87 -11.19
N LYS A 81 -0.09 25.06 -12.27
CA LYS A 81 1.27 24.50 -12.37
C LYS A 81 2.19 25.09 -11.32
N GLU A 82 2.14 26.40 -11.10
CA GLU A 82 2.98 27.09 -10.10
C GLU A 82 2.68 26.63 -8.67
N ILE A 83 1.40 26.53 -8.28
CA ILE A 83 1.03 26.09 -6.94
C ILE A 83 1.33 24.60 -6.73
N GLN A 84 1.20 23.77 -7.76
CA GLN A 84 1.59 22.35 -7.70
C GLN A 84 3.10 22.19 -7.52
N GLN A 85 3.90 22.99 -8.23
CA GLN A 85 5.35 22.98 -8.09
C GLN A 85 5.79 23.46 -6.69
N ALA A 86 5.13 24.47 -6.15
CA ALA A 86 5.41 24.95 -4.80
C ALA A 86 4.98 23.96 -3.70
N LEU A 87 3.90 23.20 -3.92
CA LEU A 87 3.42 22.20 -2.98
C LEU A 87 4.31 20.95 -2.96
N GLY A 88 4.76 20.49 -4.13
CA GLY A 88 5.60 19.30 -4.27
C GLY A 88 5.03 18.08 -3.54
N GLU A 89 5.87 17.42 -2.74
CA GLU A 89 5.48 16.29 -1.89
C GLU A 89 5.28 16.70 -0.42
N SER A 90 5.24 18.01 -0.13
CA SER A 90 5.17 18.52 1.22
C SER A 90 3.86 18.12 1.89
N THR A 91 3.98 17.48 3.06
CA THR A 91 2.84 17.04 3.88
C THR A 91 2.61 17.85 5.13
N ALA A 92 3.50 18.79 5.44
CA ALA A 92 3.40 19.73 6.55
C ALA A 92 3.85 21.12 6.10
N ASP A 93 3.35 22.15 6.77
CA ASP A 93 3.59 23.56 6.44
C ASP A 93 5.08 23.94 6.57
N SER A 94 5.80 23.29 7.48
CA SER A 94 7.26 23.46 7.63
C SER A 94 8.06 23.02 6.41
N GLY A 95 7.50 22.16 5.56
CA GLY A 95 8.12 21.70 4.31
C GLY A 95 7.82 22.59 3.11
N LEU A 96 7.10 23.70 3.27
CA LEU A 96 6.75 24.59 2.17
C LEU A 96 7.88 25.60 1.88
N PRO A 97 8.10 25.95 0.59
CA PRO A 97 9.02 27.01 0.24
C PRO A 97 8.49 28.37 0.71
N HIS A 98 9.38 29.34 0.93
CA HIS A 98 8.99 30.71 1.26
C HIS A 98 8.05 31.36 0.22
N SER A 99 8.15 30.93 -1.05
CA SER A 99 7.28 31.40 -2.13
C SER A 99 5.85 30.83 -2.08
N ALA A 100 5.55 29.87 -1.21
CA ALA A 100 4.23 29.24 -1.14
C ALA A 100 3.11 30.25 -0.84
N SER A 101 3.35 31.20 0.07
CA SER A 101 2.38 32.26 0.41
C SER A 101 2.01 33.12 -0.81
N GLU A 102 3.00 33.48 -1.63
CA GLU A 102 2.78 34.23 -2.87
C GLU A 102 1.97 33.40 -3.88
N LYS A 103 2.30 32.12 -4.07
CA LYS A 103 1.57 31.24 -4.99
C LYS A 103 0.11 31.02 -4.56
N ILE A 104 -0.15 30.88 -3.26
CA ILE A 104 -1.50 30.80 -2.69
C ILE A 104 -2.30 32.07 -3.00
N LYS A 105 -1.68 33.24 -2.83
CA LYS A 105 -2.32 34.54 -3.09
C LYS A 105 -2.66 34.71 -4.57
N GLU A 106 -1.71 34.42 -5.46
CA GLU A 106 -1.91 34.53 -6.91
C GLU A 106 -2.98 33.54 -7.41
N MET A 107 -2.95 32.30 -6.94
CA MET A 107 -4.02 31.33 -7.24
C MET A 107 -5.38 31.80 -6.70
N GLY A 108 -5.41 32.32 -5.47
CA GLY A 108 -6.62 32.85 -4.85
C GLY A 108 -7.28 33.96 -5.67
N LYS A 109 -6.49 34.89 -6.23
CA LYS A 109 -7.01 35.95 -7.12
C LYS A 109 -7.71 35.38 -8.35
N VAL A 110 -7.08 34.43 -9.04
CA VAL A 110 -7.64 33.82 -10.25
C VAL A 110 -8.87 32.97 -9.93
N LEU A 111 -8.87 32.27 -8.79
CA LEU A 111 -10.04 31.52 -8.32
C LEU A 111 -11.23 32.43 -8.01
N SER A 112 -11.00 33.60 -7.39
CA SER A 112 -12.06 34.59 -7.15
C SER A 112 -12.65 35.10 -8.47
N LYS A 113 -11.80 35.47 -9.44
CA LYS A 113 -12.22 35.86 -10.79
C LYS A 113 -13.01 34.74 -11.49
N ALA A 114 -12.55 33.49 -11.38
CA ALA A 114 -13.25 32.34 -11.96
C ALA A 114 -14.60 32.09 -11.30
N ARG A 115 -14.68 32.23 -9.97
CA ARG A 115 -15.93 32.10 -9.21
C ARG A 115 -16.96 33.14 -9.67
N GLU A 116 -16.60 34.41 -9.75
CA GLU A 116 -17.51 35.47 -10.20
C GLU A 116 -18.07 35.19 -11.61
N GLN A 117 -17.25 34.60 -12.47
CA GLN A 117 -17.56 34.42 -13.88
C GLN A 117 -18.19 33.08 -14.27
N LEU A 118 -18.01 32.04 -13.47
CA LEU A 118 -18.29 30.65 -13.83
C LEU A 118 -19.02 29.87 -12.74
N PHE A 119 -19.22 30.43 -11.55
CA PHE A 119 -19.81 29.68 -10.44
C PHE A 119 -21.27 29.31 -10.71
N ASP A 120 -21.51 28.01 -10.67
CA ASP A 120 -22.82 27.39 -10.61
C ASP A 120 -22.69 26.22 -9.64
N CYS A 121 -23.46 26.26 -8.55
CA CYS A 121 -23.40 25.26 -7.49
C CYS A 121 -23.63 23.84 -8.04
N LYS A 122 -24.62 23.65 -8.91
CA LYS A 122 -24.92 22.32 -9.49
C LYS A 122 -23.78 21.83 -10.36
N LEU A 123 -23.22 22.72 -11.18
CA LEU A 123 -22.11 22.38 -12.07
C LEU A 123 -20.84 22.04 -11.27
N VAL A 124 -20.49 22.86 -10.29
CA VAL A 124 -19.31 22.67 -9.43
C VAL A 124 -19.44 21.38 -8.61
N THR A 125 -20.56 21.16 -7.94
CA THR A 125 -20.81 19.93 -7.18
C THR A 125 -20.79 18.70 -8.07
N GLY A 126 -21.39 18.77 -9.26
CA GLY A 126 -21.34 17.70 -10.25
C GLY A 126 -19.91 17.34 -10.68
N LYS A 127 -19.08 18.36 -10.94
CA LYS A 127 -17.66 18.18 -11.29
C LYS A 127 -16.85 17.58 -10.15
N LEU A 128 -17.01 18.08 -8.93
CA LEU A 128 -16.35 17.55 -7.73
C LEU A 128 -16.73 16.07 -7.49
N ARG A 129 -18.02 15.74 -7.64
CA ARG A 129 -18.49 14.35 -7.52
C ARG A 129 -17.88 13.43 -8.57
N ALA A 130 -17.85 13.86 -9.83
CA ALA A 130 -17.23 13.07 -10.91
C ALA A 130 -15.72 12.88 -10.68
N MET A 131 -15.01 13.90 -10.20
CA MET A 131 -13.60 13.80 -9.82
C MET A 131 -13.40 12.81 -8.67
N LEU A 132 -14.24 12.86 -7.62
CA LEU A 132 -14.19 11.94 -6.50
C LEU A 132 -14.37 10.49 -6.97
N GLN A 133 -15.43 10.20 -7.72
CA GLN A 133 -15.71 8.86 -8.25
C GLN A 133 -14.58 8.32 -9.12
N THR A 134 -14.00 9.17 -9.97
CA THR A 134 -12.85 8.80 -10.82
C THR A 134 -11.63 8.44 -9.98
N SER A 135 -11.35 9.23 -8.93
CA SER A 135 -10.23 8.96 -8.03
C SER A 135 -10.43 7.70 -7.20
N GLU A 136 -11.65 7.46 -6.69
CA GLU A 136 -12.00 6.25 -5.95
C GLU A 136 -11.80 5.01 -6.82
N GLU A 137 -12.27 5.04 -8.07
CA GLU A 137 -12.08 3.91 -8.99
C GLU A 137 -10.61 3.69 -9.35
N GLN A 138 -9.81 4.76 -9.47
CA GLN A 138 -8.36 4.63 -9.64
C GLN A 138 -7.70 3.94 -8.44
N VAL A 139 -8.04 4.33 -7.20
CA VAL A 139 -7.54 3.69 -5.99
C VAL A 139 -7.98 2.23 -5.93
N ARG A 140 -9.23 1.93 -6.27
CA ARG A 140 -9.75 0.56 -6.32
C ARG A 140 -8.97 -0.31 -7.32
N ARG A 141 -8.66 0.21 -8.51
CA ARG A 141 -7.85 -0.49 -9.52
C ARG A 141 -6.43 -0.75 -9.04
N LEU A 142 -5.75 0.25 -8.49
CA LEU A 142 -4.40 0.11 -7.94
C LEU A 142 -4.35 -0.90 -6.80
N LYS A 143 -5.35 -0.91 -5.91
CA LYS A 143 -5.46 -1.88 -4.82
C LYS A 143 -5.60 -3.31 -5.34
N LYS A 144 -6.43 -3.53 -6.37
CA LYS A 144 -6.54 -4.85 -7.02
C LYS A 144 -5.22 -5.30 -7.63
N GLN A 145 -4.52 -4.40 -8.33
CA GLN A 145 -3.22 -4.70 -8.94
C GLN A 145 -2.16 -5.03 -7.88
N SER A 146 -2.09 -4.23 -6.80
CA SER A 146 -1.19 -4.49 -5.67
C SER A 146 -1.47 -5.85 -5.04
N MET A 147 -2.74 -6.18 -4.77
CA MET A 147 -3.11 -7.49 -4.22
C MET A 147 -2.72 -8.65 -5.14
N PHE A 148 -2.94 -8.50 -6.45
CA PHE A 148 -2.51 -9.50 -7.44
C PHE A 148 -1.00 -9.70 -7.42
N LEU A 149 -0.21 -8.61 -7.43
CA LEU A 149 1.25 -8.68 -7.40
C LEU A 149 1.76 -9.30 -6.09
N SER A 150 1.16 -8.97 -4.95
CA SER A 150 1.51 -9.58 -3.66
C SER A 150 1.21 -11.08 -3.65
N GLN A 151 0.07 -11.51 -4.19
CA GLN A 151 -0.26 -12.94 -4.32
C GLN A 151 0.68 -13.66 -5.28
N LEU A 152 1.01 -13.03 -6.40
CA LEU A 152 1.96 -13.58 -7.36
C LEU A 152 3.33 -13.75 -6.71
N ALA A 153 3.84 -12.74 -6.01
CA ALA A 153 5.11 -12.81 -5.30
C ALA A 153 5.13 -13.91 -4.22
N ALA A 154 4.02 -14.11 -3.50
CA ALA A 154 3.91 -15.16 -2.49
C ALA A 154 3.84 -16.58 -3.06
N LYS A 155 3.25 -16.75 -4.26
CA LYS A 155 3.08 -18.06 -4.91
C LYS A 155 4.20 -18.42 -5.90
N THR A 156 4.92 -17.44 -6.40
CA THR A 156 5.95 -17.69 -7.42
C THR A 156 7.19 -18.25 -6.75
N ILE A 157 7.60 -19.43 -7.18
CA ILE A 157 8.89 -20.02 -6.79
C ILE A 157 9.98 -19.22 -7.51
N PRO A 158 10.93 -18.61 -6.78
CA PRO A 158 12.08 -17.97 -7.40
C PRO A 158 12.79 -18.93 -8.36
N TYR A 159 13.20 -18.45 -9.53
CA TYR A 159 13.90 -19.29 -10.53
C TYR A 159 15.12 -20.02 -9.94
N SER A 160 15.78 -19.45 -8.94
CA SER A 160 16.87 -20.11 -8.21
C SER A 160 16.45 -21.41 -7.52
N ILE A 161 15.28 -21.45 -6.88
CA ILE A 161 14.74 -22.65 -6.23
C ILE A 161 14.27 -23.66 -7.27
N HIS A 162 13.67 -23.19 -8.38
CA HIS A 162 13.31 -24.05 -9.49
C HIS A 162 14.53 -24.73 -10.12
N CYS A 163 15.58 -23.95 -10.45
CA CYS A 163 16.84 -24.47 -10.96
C CYS A 163 17.55 -25.41 -9.97
N LEU A 164 17.49 -25.11 -8.67
CA LEU A 164 18.00 -26.02 -7.63
C LEU A 164 17.30 -27.37 -7.70
N SER A 165 15.96 -27.38 -7.81
CA SER A 165 15.17 -28.60 -7.91
C SER A 165 15.57 -29.43 -9.14
N LEU A 166 15.71 -28.80 -10.31
CA LEU A 166 16.20 -29.47 -11.52
C LEU A 166 17.62 -30.03 -11.35
N ARG A 167 18.53 -29.25 -10.76
CA ARG A 167 19.92 -29.70 -10.53
C ARG A 167 19.98 -30.88 -9.56
N LEU A 168 19.20 -30.87 -8.48
CA LEU A 168 19.14 -31.98 -7.53
C LEU A 168 18.63 -33.25 -8.21
N THR A 169 17.59 -33.15 -9.05
CA THR A 169 17.09 -34.27 -9.84
C THR A 169 18.17 -34.84 -10.76
N ILE A 170 18.88 -33.99 -11.51
CA ILE A 170 19.97 -34.42 -12.39
C ILE A 170 21.07 -35.11 -11.57
N GLN A 171 21.51 -34.48 -10.47
CA GLN A 171 22.55 -35.03 -9.61
C GLN A 171 22.15 -36.41 -9.04
N TYR A 172 20.90 -36.59 -8.63
CA TYR A 172 20.39 -37.88 -8.16
C TYR A 172 20.52 -38.97 -9.22
N TYR A 173 20.13 -38.70 -10.47
CA TYR A 173 20.23 -39.69 -11.54
C TYR A 173 21.66 -39.97 -11.99
N LEU A 174 22.58 -39.02 -11.79
CA LEU A 174 24.01 -39.23 -12.04
C LEU A 174 24.72 -40.05 -10.96
N LEU A 175 24.09 -40.29 -9.80
CA LEU A 175 24.67 -41.14 -8.76
C LEU A 175 24.80 -42.60 -9.22
N PRO A 176 25.84 -43.34 -8.79
CA PRO A 176 25.89 -44.79 -8.91
C PRO A 176 24.65 -45.46 -8.31
N GLN A 177 24.23 -46.59 -8.86
CA GLN A 177 22.97 -47.24 -8.49
C GLN A 177 22.95 -47.68 -7.02
N GLU A 178 24.11 -48.00 -6.45
CA GLU A 178 24.27 -48.36 -5.04
C GLU A 178 23.96 -47.17 -4.12
N LYS A 179 24.29 -45.94 -4.55
CA LYS A 179 24.03 -44.71 -3.79
C LYS A 179 22.62 -44.16 -3.96
N ARG A 180 21.85 -44.68 -4.92
CA ARG A 180 20.42 -44.35 -5.11
C ARG A 180 19.48 -45.16 -4.23
N LYS A 181 19.98 -46.19 -3.55
CA LYS A 181 19.17 -46.97 -2.60
C LYS A 181 19.06 -46.21 -1.28
N PHE A 182 17.86 -45.79 -0.95
CA PHE A 182 17.58 -45.16 0.35
C PHE A 182 17.69 -46.20 1.47
N PRO A 183 18.31 -45.87 2.60
CA PRO A 183 18.33 -46.76 3.76
C PRO A 183 16.90 -46.97 4.28
N ARG A 184 16.62 -48.20 4.75
CA ARG A 184 15.33 -48.60 5.33
C ARG A 184 14.14 -48.48 4.37
N SER A 185 14.33 -48.82 3.10
CA SER A 185 13.25 -48.83 2.10
C SER A 185 12.08 -49.75 2.49
N GLU A 186 12.34 -50.79 3.27
CA GLU A 186 11.32 -51.69 3.82
C GLU A 186 10.27 -50.98 4.69
N ASN A 187 10.63 -49.84 5.30
CA ASN A 187 9.69 -49.06 6.09
C ASN A 187 8.68 -48.29 5.23
N LEU A 188 8.97 -48.05 3.94
CA LEU A 188 8.08 -47.30 3.05
C LEU A 188 6.79 -48.06 2.72
N GLU A 189 6.84 -49.39 2.76
CA GLU A 189 5.70 -50.26 2.43
C GLU A 189 5.06 -50.90 3.66
N ASN A 190 5.59 -50.64 4.86
CA ASN A 190 5.10 -51.26 6.09
C ASN A 190 3.75 -50.64 6.52
N PRO A 191 2.65 -51.39 6.52
CA PRO A 191 1.33 -50.87 6.89
C PRO A 191 1.19 -50.55 8.38
N ASN A 192 2.11 -51.03 9.23
CA ASN A 192 2.11 -50.77 10.67
C ASN A 192 2.74 -49.41 11.04
N LEU A 193 3.23 -48.64 10.07
CA LEU A 193 3.80 -47.31 10.27
C LEU A 193 2.86 -46.21 9.77
N TYR A 194 2.98 -45.02 10.36
CA TYR A 194 2.31 -43.82 9.83
C TYR A 194 3.09 -43.24 8.66
N HIS A 195 2.44 -43.14 7.51
CA HIS A 195 2.99 -42.55 6.29
C HIS A 195 2.46 -41.14 6.09
N TYR A 196 3.36 -40.18 5.91
CA TYR A 196 3.02 -38.78 5.65
C TYR A 196 3.53 -38.36 4.27
N ALA A 197 2.66 -37.79 3.44
CA ALA A 197 3.01 -37.20 2.17
C ALA A 197 3.00 -35.66 2.27
N LEU A 198 4.11 -35.02 1.93
CA LEU A 198 4.24 -33.56 1.90
C LEU A 198 4.31 -33.09 0.45
N PHE A 199 3.32 -32.32 0.02
CA PHE A 199 3.31 -31.67 -1.28
C PHE A 199 3.77 -30.23 -1.14
N SER A 200 4.87 -29.89 -1.79
CA SER A 200 5.45 -28.56 -1.78
C SER A 200 6.15 -28.32 -3.12
N ASP A 201 5.98 -27.11 -3.63
CA ASP A 201 6.68 -26.59 -4.79
C ASP A 201 8.03 -25.92 -4.40
N ASN A 202 8.27 -25.75 -3.10
CA ASN A 202 9.52 -25.29 -2.53
C ASN A 202 10.26 -26.44 -1.84
N VAL A 203 11.29 -26.97 -2.50
CA VAL A 203 12.12 -28.08 -2.00
C VAL A 203 12.86 -27.76 -0.71
N LEU A 204 13.26 -26.49 -0.51
CA LEU A 204 13.94 -26.05 0.71
C LEU A 204 12.98 -26.02 1.89
N ALA A 205 11.78 -25.47 1.69
CA ALA A 205 10.74 -25.48 2.72
C ALA A 205 10.36 -26.91 3.11
N ALA A 206 10.19 -27.80 2.13
CA ALA A 206 9.90 -29.21 2.39
C ALA A 206 11.00 -29.88 3.21
N SER A 207 12.27 -29.68 2.84
CA SER A 207 13.43 -30.23 3.55
C SER A 207 13.50 -29.75 5.01
N VAL A 208 13.28 -28.45 5.25
CA VAL A 208 13.26 -27.89 6.61
C VAL A 208 12.13 -28.48 7.46
N VAL A 209 10.93 -28.60 6.89
CA VAL A 209 9.77 -29.20 7.58
C VAL A 209 10.07 -30.65 7.95
N VAL A 210 10.57 -31.45 6.99
CA VAL A 210 10.92 -32.86 7.24
C VAL A 210 12.01 -32.97 8.30
N ASN A 211 13.09 -32.19 8.19
CA ASN A 211 14.19 -32.23 9.15
C ASN A 211 13.71 -31.83 10.56
N SER A 212 12.93 -30.76 10.67
CA SER A 212 12.34 -30.33 11.93
C SER A 212 11.42 -31.40 12.53
N THR A 213 10.60 -32.05 11.69
CA THR A 213 9.70 -33.13 12.12
C THR A 213 10.49 -34.30 12.66
N ILE A 214 11.55 -34.74 11.97
CA ILE A 214 12.41 -35.83 12.41
C ILE A 214 13.11 -35.48 13.73
N MET A 215 13.61 -34.24 13.88
CA MET A 215 14.29 -33.81 15.10
C MET A 215 13.37 -33.69 16.32
N ASN A 216 12.11 -33.29 16.12
CA ASN A 216 11.16 -33.03 17.21
C ASN A 216 10.17 -34.17 17.45
N ALA A 217 10.06 -35.14 16.54
CA ALA A 217 9.31 -36.35 16.77
C ALA A 217 9.95 -37.10 17.95
N LYS A 218 9.24 -37.14 19.08
CA LYS A 218 9.65 -37.99 20.20
C LYS A 218 9.66 -39.43 19.71
N VAL A 219 10.80 -40.10 19.88
CA VAL A 219 10.87 -41.56 19.83
C VAL A 219 10.01 -42.04 21.00
N ILE A 220 8.84 -42.59 20.68
CA ILE A 220 8.01 -43.35 21.64
C ILE A 220 8.62 -44.73 21.76
#